data_AF-A0A8D8ZXJ0-F1
#
_entry.id   AF-A0A8D8ZXJ0-F1
#
_cell.length_a   1.000
_cell.length_b   1.000
_cell.length_c   1.000
_cell.angle_alpha   90.00
_cell.angle_beta   90.00
_cell.angle_gamma   90.00
#
_symmetry.space_group_name_H-M   'P 1'
#
loop_
_entity.id
_entity.type
_entity.pdbx_description
1 polymer ?
#
loop_
_entity_poly.entity_id
_entity_poly.type
_entity_poly.pdbx_seq_one_letter_code
_entity_poly.pdbx_strand_id
1 'polypeptide(L)'
;MAVTAKEDYKSLLDVFKKIYRTEGGRAFYKGYVPTILGVIPYAGMSFFTYGILKIKYKEMSDPPYHQYMNLVFGAIAGMLGQTSSYPLDIVRRRMQTSSITKKRADSILGVLKDIYREEGVRHGFFKGLSMNWIKGPIAVGISFATYDFINESLGKLFIVSSQPSQSS
;
A
#
# COMPACT_ATOMS: atom_id res chain seq x y z
N MET A 1 17.05 -5.55 -5.48
CA MET A 1 16.22 -4.89 -6.52
C MET A 1 16.80 -5.30 -7.85
N ALA A 2 16.06 -6.02 -8.67
CA ALA A 2 16.55 -6.46 -9.98
C ALA A 2 16.58 -5.24 -10.91
N VAL A 3 17.79 -4.83 -11.31
CA VAL A 3 18.01 -3.90 -12.40
C VAL A 3 17.73 -4.66 -13.70
N THR A 4 16.52 -4.55 -14.22
CA THR A 4 16.19 -5.01 -15.57
C THR A 4 16.99 -4.15 -16.54
N ALA A 5 17.87 -4.77 -17.32
CA ALA A 5 18.66 -4.09 -18.33
C ALA A 5 17.73 -3.33 -19.29
N LYS A 6 18.02 -2.05 -19.46
CA LYS A 6 17.21 -1.03 -20.15
C LYS A 6 16.97 -1.34 -21.66
N GLU A 7 17.48 -2.46 -22.17
CA GLU A 7 17.51 -2.80 -23.60
C GLU A 7 16.47 -3.83 -24.06
N ASP A 8 15.70 -4.44 -23.14
CA ASP A 8 14.89 -5.62 -23.48
C ASP A 8 13.42 -5.32 -23.91
N TYR A 9 12.96 -4.07 -23.79
CA TYR A 9 11.58 -3.66 -24.07
C TYR A 9 11.51 -2.26 -24.71
N LYS A 10 11.03 -2.18 -25.96
CA LYS A 10 10.91 -0.91 -26.71
C LYS A 10 9.60 -0.17 -26.43
N SER A 11 8.56 -0.89 -26.00
CA SER A 11 7.26 -0.33 -25.65
C SER A 11 6.54 -1.15 -24.57
N LEU A 12 5.61 -0.53 -23.85
CA LEU A 12 4.68 -1.22 -22.95
C LEU A 12 3.95 -2.36 -23.66
N LEU A 13 3.57 -2.16 -24.93
CA LEU A 13 2.92 -3.18 -25.75
C LEU A 13 3.81 -4.41 -25.96
N ASP A 14 5.13 -4.21 -26.10
CA ASP A 14 6.08 -5.32 -26.24
C ASP A 14 6.16 -6.14 -24.94
N VAL A 15 6.09 -5.48 -23.79
CA VAL A 15 6.03 -6.14 -22.47
C VAL A 15 4.78 -7.00 -22.37
N PHE A 16 3.60 -6.45 -22.69
CA PHE A 16 2.33 -7.19 -22.66
C PHE A 16 2.36 -8.41 -23.59
N LYS A 17 2.82 -8.23 -24.83
CA LYS A 17 2.91 -9.32 -25.82
C LYS A 17 3.90 -10.40 -25.40
N LYS A 18 5.05 -10.01 -24.81
CA LYS A 18 6.08 -10.93 -24.31
C LYS A 18 5.53 -11.74 -23.13
N ILE A 19 4.92 -11.11 -22.13
CA ILE A 19 4.29 -11.78 -20.97
C ILE A 19 3.22 -12.77 -21.41
N TYR A 20 2.30 -12.35 -22.31
CA TYR A 20 1.24 -13.22 -22.80
C TYR A 20 1.79 -14.46 -23.51
N ARG A 21 2.89 -14.33 -24.27
CA ARG A 21 3.51 -15.44 -25.00
C ARG A 21 4.38 -16.35 -24.12
N THR A 22 5.07 -15.81 -23.10
CA THR A 22 5.96 -16.60 -22.22
C THR A 22 5.24 -17.26 -21.06
N GLU A 23 4.27 -16.59 -20.44
CA GLU A 23 3.61 -17.06 -19.22
C GLU A 23 2.10 -17.28 -19.36
N GLY A 24 1.50 -16.82 -20.45
CA GLY A 24 0.06 -16.93 -20.71
C GLY A 24 -0.79 -15.90 -19.94
N GLY A 25 -2.10 -15.89 -20.20
CA GLY A 25 -3.05 -14.96 -19.58
C GLY A 25 -3.16 -15.08 -18.05
N ARG A 26 -2.83 -16.25 -17.48
CA ARG A 26 -2.85 -16.47 -16.01
C ARG A 26 -1.76 -15.69 -15.27
N ALA A 27 -0.70 -15.24 -15.97
CA ALA A 27 0.38 -14.48 -15.38
C ALA A 27 -0.08 -13.13 -14.81
N PHE A 28 -1.03 -12.47 -15.48
CA PHE A 28 -1.56 -11.17 -15.05
C PHE A 28 -2.32 -11.23 -13.72
N TYR A 29 -2.80 -12.41 -13.32
CA TYR A 29 -3.52 -12.62 -12.06
C TYR A 29 -2.63 -13.20 -10.95
N LYS A 30 -1.33 -13.45 -11.22
CA LYS A 30 -0.38 -13.88 -10.19
C LYS A 30 -0.26 -12.79 -9.12
N GLY A 31 -0.57 -13.16 -7.88
CA GLY A 31 -0.57 -12.23 -6.75
C GLY A 31 -1.96 -11.64 -6.40
N TYR A 32 -3.00 -11.90 -7.18
CA TYR A 32 -4.36 -11.45 -6.84
C TYR A 32 -4.91 -12.15 -5.59
N VAL A 33 -4.78 -13.47 -5.52
CA VAL A 33 -5.20 -14.28 -4.36
C VAL A 33 -4.54 -13.84 -3.05
N PRO A 34 -3.20 -13.71 -2.94
CA PRO A 34 -2.58 -13.24 -1.70
C PRO A 34 -2.96 -11.79 -1.38
N THR A 35 -3.33 -10.97 -2.37
CA THR A 35 -3.86 -9.61 -2.12
C THR A 35 -5.17 -9.68 -1.37
N ILE A 36 -6.15 -10.46 -1.84
CA ILE A 36 -7.45 -10.59 -1.16
C ILE A 36 -7.26 -11.16 0.23
N LEU A 37 -6.45 -12.21 0.35
CA LEU A 37 -6.17 -12.83 1.65
C LEU A 37 -5.49 -11.87 2.63
N GLY A 38 -4.70 -10.90 2.16
CA GLY A 38 -4.05 -9.88 3.00
C GLY A 38 -5.02 -8.81 3.51
N VAL A 39 -6.11 -8.52 2.79
CA VAL A 39 -7.09 -7.51 3.24
C VAL A 39 -7.78 -7.93 4.53
N ILE A 40 -8.05 -9.23 4.70
CA ILE A 40 -8.75 -9.78 5.87
C ILE A 40 -7.98 -9.51 7.17
N PRO A 41 -6.71 -9.92 7.34
CA PRO A 41 -5.95 -9.63 8.55
C PRO A 41 -5.68 -8.14 8.71
N TYR A 42 -5.46 -7.39 7.62
CA TYR A 42 -5.28 -5.95 7.69
C TYR A 42 -6.50 -5.26 8.31
N ALA A 43 -7.70 -5.52 7.77
CA ALA A 43 -8.94 -4.93 8.26
C ALA A 43 -9.24 -5.41 9.69
N GLY A 44 -9.17 -6.72 9.93
CA GLY A 44 -9.45 -7.32 11.24
C GLY A 44 -8.59 -6.73 12.35
N MET A 45 -7.26 -6.68 12.15
CA MET A 45 -6.35 -6.12 13.15
C MET A 45 -6.49 -4.61 13.29
N SER A 46 -6.68 -3.87 12.19
CA SER A 46 -6.87 -2.42 12.26
C SER A 46 -8.14 -2.05 13.04
N PHE A 47 -9.28 -2.69 12.75
CA PHE A 47 -10.52 -2.44 13.47
C PHE A 47 -10.44 -2.89 14.93
N PHE A 48 -9.83 -4.04 15.20
CA PHE A 48 -9.64 -4.53 16.55
C PHE A 48 -8.79 -3.55 17.38
N THR A 49 -7.62 -3.16 16.88
CA THR A 49 -6.73 -2.22 17.54
C THR A 49 -7.39 -0.86 17.74
N TYR A 50 -8.06 -0.32 16.73
CA TYR A 50 -8.77 0.96 16.83
C TYR A 50 -9.87 0.91 17.91
N GLY A 51 -10.66 -0.16 17.93
CA GLY A 51 -11.72 -0.37 18.93
C GLY A 51 -11.17 -0.46 20.35
N ILE A 52 -10.12 -1.25 20.57
CA ILE A 52 -9.48 -1.39 21.89
C ILE A 52 -8.89 -0.06 22.38
N LEU A 53 -8.19 0.68 21.51
CA LEU A 53 -7.62 1.98 21.85
C LEU A 53 -8.71 2.99 22.23
N LYS A 54 -9.82 3.00 21.49
CA LYS A 54 -10.95 3.90 21.75
C LYS A 54 -11.66 3.58 23.06
N ILE A 55 -11.87 2.31 23.37
CA ILE A 55 -12.49 1.87 24.65
C ILE A 55 -11.58 2.25 25.82
N LYS A 56 -10.30 1.88 25.76
CA LYS A 56 -9.32 2.20 26.82
C LYS A 56 -9.20 3.71 27.05
N TYR A 57 -9.18 4.50 25.99
CA TYR A 57 -9.10 5.96 26.11
C TYR A 57 -10.35 6.55 26.76
N LYS A 58 -11.54 6.03 26.42
CA LYS A 58 -12.81 6.46 27.03
C LYS A 58 -12.94 6.07 28.51
N GLU A 59 -12.35 4.94 28.92
CA GLU A 59 -12.31 4.50 30.32
C GLU A 59 -11.31 5.29 31.17
N MET A 60 -10.22 5.77 30.58
CA MET A 60 -9.16 6.49 31.30
C MET A 60 -9.35 8.01 31.36
N SER A 61 -10.19 8.60 30.52
CA SER A 61 -10.37 10.06 30.45
C SER A 61 -11.78 10.48 30.87
N ASP A 62 -11.88 11.16 32.01
CA ASP A 62 -12.95 12.13 32.30
C ASP A 62 -12.76 13.35 31.37
N PRO A 63 -13.82 14.01 30.86
CA PRO A 63 -13.85 14.70 29.55
C PRO A 63 -12.89 15.90 29.44
N PRO A 64 -12.30 16.20 28.25
CA PRO A 64 -12.97 16.20 26.94
C PRO A 64 -12.33 15.30 25.86
N TYR A 65 -13.17 14.76 24.97
CA TYR A 65 -12.76 13.93 23.85
C TYR A 65 -12.00 14.74 22.79
N HIS A 66 -10.72 14.44 22.63
CA HIS A 66 -9.87 15.10 21.65
C HIS A 66 -9.94 14.43 20.27
N GLN A 67 -10.45 15.15 19.27
CA GLN A 67 -10.59 14.64 17.88
C GLN A 67 -9.25 14.19 17.27
N TYR A 68 -8.13 14.84 17.65
CA TYR A 68 -6.80 14.46 17.16
C TYR A 68 -6.36 13.06 17.66
N MET A 69 -6.91 12.56 18.77
CA MET A 69 -6.61 11.20 19.25
C MET A 69 -7.15 10.12 18.32
N ASN A 70 -8.23 10.39 17.58
CA ASN A 70 -8.70 9.47 16.55
C ASN A 70 -7.69 9.28 15.43
N LEU A 71 -6.94 10.34 15.06
CA LEU A 71 -5.86 10.23 14.08
C LEU A 71 -4.74 9.36 14.63
N VAL A 72 -4.36 9.55 15.91
CA VAL A 72 -3.31 8.75 16.56
C VAL A 72 -3.72 7.28 16.65
N PHE A 73 -4.94 6.99 17.08
CA PHE A 73 -5.45 5.62 17.16
C PHE A 73 -5.59 4.98 15.77
N GLY A 74 -6.02 5.75 14.77
CA GLY A 74 -6.05 5.31 13.38
C GLY A 74 -4.66 4.98 12.84
N ALA A 75 -3.66 5.80 13.15
CA ALA A 75 -2.28 5.57 12.75
C ALA A 75 -1.69 4.31 13.39
N ILE A 76 -1.89 4.12 14.71
CA ILE A 76 -1.43 2.92 15.42
C ILE A 76 -2.14 1.67 14.91
N ALA A 77 -3.46 1.74 14.72
CA ALA A 77 -4.26 0.68 14.12
C ALA A 77 -3.76 0.30 12.72
N GLY A 78 -3.50 1.29 11.87
CA GLY A 78 -2.97 1.07 10.53
C GLY A 78 -1.58 0.42 10.53
N MET A 79 -0.68 0.85 11.44
CA MET A 79 0.66 0.25 11.57
C MET A 79 0.59 -1.21 12.03
N LEU A 80 -0.25 -1.53 13.02
CA LEU A 80 -0.43 -2.89 13.53
C LEU A 80 -1.15 -3.79 12.52
N GLY A 81 -2.20 -3.26 11.87
CA GLY A 81 -2.87 -3.93 10.76
C GLY A 81 -1.90 -4.27 9.63
N GLN A 82 -1.08 -3.31 9.22
CA GLN A 82 -0.09 -3.53 8.17
C GLN A 82 0.96 -4.56 8.58
N THR A 83 1.41 -4.56 9.84
CA THR A 83 2.33 -5.58 10.38
C THR A 83 1.75 -6.99 10.26
N SER A 84 0.46 -7.14 10.55
CA SER A 84 -0.21 -8.44 10.49
C SER A 84 -0.40 -8.96 9.06
N SER A 85 -0.66 -8.08 8.10
CA SER A 85 -0.81 -8.42 6.67
C SER A 85 0.53 -8.52 5.93
N TYR A 86 1.62 -8.04 6.55
CA TYR A 86 2.92 -7.90 5.90
C TYR A 86 3.49 -9.21 5.31
N PRO A 87 3.35 -10.40 5.96
CA PRO A 87 3.80 -11.65 5.37
C PRO A 87 3.13 -11.96 4.02
N LEU A 88 1.83 -11.68 3.89
CA LEU A 88 1.08 -11.86 2.65
C LEU A 88 1.46 -10.83 1.59
N ASP A 89 1.78 -9.60 2.00
CA ASP A 89 2.33 -8.58 1.10
C ASP A 89 3.70 -8.99 0.53
N ILE A 90 4.57 -9.59 1.34
CA ILE A 90 5.86 -10.12 0.85
C ILE A 90 5.64 -11.26 -0.14
N VAL A 91 4.73 -12.19 0.16
CA VAL A 91 4.37 -13.28 -0.77
C VAL A 91 3.86 -12.71 -2.10
N ARG A 92 2.92 -11.75 -2.05
CA ARG A 92 2.41 -11.06 -3.24
C ARG A 92 3.53 -10.44 -4.05
N ARG A 93 4.40 -9.65 -3.42
CA ARG A 93 5.53 -8.98 -4.11
C ARG A 93 6.45 -10.01 -4.75
N ARG A 94 6.79 -11.09 -4.04
CA ARG A 94 7.67 -12.15 -4.53
C ARG A 94 7.05 -12.94 -5.67
N MET A 95 5.73 -13.16 -5.65
CA MET A 95 4.95 -13.75 -6.77
C MET A 95 4.88 -12.83 -7.99
N GLN A 96 4.86 -11.51 -7.81
CA GLN A 96 4.84 -10.54 -8.91
C GLN A 96 6.24 -10.33 -9.52
N THR A 97 7.31 -10.52 -8.74
CA THR A 97 8.70 -10.38 -9.24
C THR A 97 9.31 -11.69 -9.74
N SER A 98 8.66 -12.84 -9.57
CA SER A 98 9.23 -14.16 -9.88
C SER A 98 9.46 -14.37 -11.37
N SER A 99 8.67 -13.71 -12.22
CA SER A 99 8.88 -13.60 -13.67
C SER A 99 10.28 -13.10 -14.04
N ILE A 100 10.86 -12.24 -13.19
CA ILE A 100 12.20 -11.67 -13.38
C ILE A 100 13.28 -12.62 -12.83
N THR A 101 12.99 -13.32 -11.73
CA THR A 101 13.96 -14.16 -11.02
C THR A 101 14.09 -15.59 -11.58
N LYS A 102 13.31 -15.97 -12.60
CA LYS A 102 13.23 -17.35 -13.17
C LYS A 102 12.90 -18.46 -12.15
N LYS A 103 12.58 -18.12 -10.90
CA LYS A 103 12.08 -19.07 -9.88
C LYS A 103 10.57 -19.19 -10.01
N ARG A 104 10.08 -20.42 -10.11
CA ARG A 104 8.66 -20.74 -10.34
C ARG A 104 7.87 -20.62 -9.03
N ALA A 105 7.37 -19.42 -8.76
CA ALA A 105 6.52 -19.11 -7.60
C ALA A 105 5.04 -19.39 -7.91
N ASP A 106 4.70 -20.64 -8.22
CA ASP A 106 3.34 -21.00 -8.66
C ASP A 106 2.33 -21.09 -7.51
N SER A 107 2.80 -21.20 -6.26
CA SER A 107 1.94 -21.35 -5.08
C SER A 107 2.36 -20.46 -3.91
N ILE A 108 1.37 -19.94 -3.18
CA ILE A 108 1.55 -19.14 -1.96
C ILE A 108 2.38 -19.90 -0.92
N LEU A 109 2.05 -21.18 -0.69
CA LEU A 109 2.76 -22.04 0.26
C LEU A 109 4.20 -22.32 -0.16
N GLY A 110 4.46 -22.49 -1.45
CA GLY A 110 5.82 -22.62 -1.99
C GLY A 110 6.65 -21.37 -1.68
N VAL A 111 6.10 -20.19 -1.97
CA VAL A 111 6.77 -18.92 -1.71
C VAL A 111 7.01 -18.68 -0.22
N LEU A 112 6.02 -18.99 0.64
CA LEU A 112 6.18 -18.93 2.10
C LEU A 112 7.33 -19.83 2.58
N LYS A 113 7.37 -21.08 2.10
CA LYS A 113 8.41 -22.05 2.45
C LYS A 113 9.79 -21.60 1.95
N ASP A 114 9.87 -21.05 0.74
CA ASP A 114 11.10 -20.53 0.16
C ASP A 114 11.64 -19.34 0.96
N ILE A 115 10.78 -18.38 1.33
CA ILE A 115 11.15 -17.25 2.18
C ILE A 115 11.67 -17.74 3.54
N TYR A 116 10.95 -18.67 4.16
CA TYR A 116 11.33 -19.21 5.46
C TYR A 116 12.68 -19.92 5.41
N ARG A 117 12.96 -20.68 4.35
CA ARG A 117 14.20 -21.45 4.20
C ARG A 117 15.41 -20.61 3.78
N GLU A 118 15.20 -19.59 2.95
CA GLU A 118 16.29 -18.75 2.42
C GLU A 118 16.63 -17.56 3.31
N GLU A 119 15.64 -16.91 3.93
CA GLU A 119 15.80 -15.63 4.65
C GLU A 119 15.34 -15.68 6.11
N GLY A 120 14.65 -16.76 6.53
CA GLY A 120 14.11 -16.91 7.88
C GLY A 120 12.90 -16.01 8.18
N VAL A 121 12.37 -16.12 9.40
CA VAL A 121 11.11 -15.43 9.78
C VAL A 121 11.28 -13.91 9.86
N ARG A 122 12.27 -13.44 10.62
CA ARG A 122 12.45 -12.01 10.92
C ARG A 122 12.99 -11.22 9.72
N HIS A 123 13.96 -11.78 9.02
CA HIS A 123 14.59 -11.13 7.86
C HIS A 123 13.93 -11.47 6.53
N GLY A 124 13.07 -12.50 6.45
CA GLY A 124 12.28 -12.79 5.25
C GLY A 124 10.94 -12.04 5.24
N PHE A 125 10.11 -12.24 6.27
CA PHE A 125 8.75 -11.71 6.27
C PHE A 125 8.64 -10.25 6.67
N PHE A 126 9.54 -9.72 7.50
CA PHE A 126 9.44 -8.35 8.04
C PHE A 126 10.44 -7.36 7.43
N LYS A 127 11.19 -7.78 6.40
CA LYS A 127 12.17 -6.93 5.73
C LYS A 127 11.49 -5.77 5.02
N GLY A 128 11.94 -4.55 5.33
CA GLY A 128 11.41 -3.32 4.73
C GLY A 128 10.08 -2.82 5.31
N LEU A 129 9.57 -3.42 6.40
CA LEU A 129 8.35 -2.95 7.05
C LEU A 129 8.47 -1.49 7.51
N SER A 130 9.62 -1.10 8.08
CA SER A 130 9.89 0.28 8.49
C SER A 130 9.83 1.27 7.33
N MET A 131 10.35 0.89 6.15
CA MET A 131 10.25 1.70 4.94
C MET A 131 8.79 1.88 4.51
N ASN A 132 7.96 0.86 4.70
CA ASN A 132 6.54 0.93 4.39
C ASN A 132 5.80 1.90 5.33
N TRP A 133 6.15 1.90 6.62
CA TRP A 133 5.61 2.86 7.60
C TRP A 133 6.01 4.31 7.32
N ILE A 134 7.22 4.55 6.82
CA ILE A 134 7.67 5.91 6.48
C ILE A 134 7.04 6.39 5.17
N LYS A 135 6.97 5.52 4.17
CA LYS A 135 6.44 5.85 2.84
C LYS A 135 4.96 6.26 2.89
N GLY A 136 4.15 5.60 3.73
CA GLY A 136 2.71 5.85 3.83
C GLY A 136 2.38 7.31 4.13
N PRO A 137 2.80 7.86 5.29
CA PRO A 137 2.57 9.25 5.66
C PRO A 137 3.12 10.27 4.65
N ILE A 138 4.30 10.01 4.06
CA ILE A 138 4.88 10.90 3.05
C ILE A 138 3.99 10.98 1.80
N ALA A 139 3.53 9.83 1.29
CA ALA A 139 2.67 9.78 0.12
C ALA A 139 1.31 10.46 0.37
N VAL A 140 0.74 10.24 1.56
CA VAL A 140 -0.51 10.89 1.98
C VAL A 140 -0.32 12.40 2.12
N GLY A 141 0.79 12.85 2.72
CA GLY A 141 1.11 14.28 2.85
C GLY A 141 1.27 15.00 1.51
N ILE A 142 1.99 14.38 0.56
CA ILE A 142 2.11 14.93 -0.80
C ILE A 142 0.74 14.99 -1.49
N SER A 143 -0.10 13.98 -1.29
CA SER A 143 -1.44 13.93 -1.91
C SER A 143 -2.34 15.05 -1.38
N PHE A 144 -2.35 15.29 -0.06
CA PHE A 144 -3.10 16.39 0.54
C PHE A 144 -2.54 17.76 0.12
N ALA A 145 -1.21 17.95 0.14
CA ALA A 145 -0.61 19.20 -0.30
C ALA A 145 -0.93 19.53 -1.77
N THR A 146 -0.93 18.51 -2.64
CA THR A 146 -1.30 18.66 -4.05
C THR A 146 -2.78 18.98 -4.21
N TYR A 147 -3.64 18.30 -3.44
CA TYR A 147 -5.08 18.57 -3.43
C TYR A 147 -5.38 20.00 -3.00
N ASP A 148 -4.78 20.46 -1.90
CA ASP A 148 -4.96 21.82 -1.38
C ASP A 148 -4.49 22.86 -2.39
N PHE A 149 -3.33 22.65 -3.02
CA PHE A 149 -2.80 23.54 -4.05
C PHE A 149 -3.73 23.65 -5.27
N ILE A 150 -4.27 22.51 -5.74
CA ILE A 150 -5.22 22.48 -6.87
C ILE A 150 -6.54 23.16 -6.48
N ASN A 151 -7.05 22.87 -5.29
CA ASN A 151 -8.31 23.43 -4.80
C ASN A 151 -8.21 24.95 -4.60
N GLU A 152 -7.09 25.44 -4.08
CA GLU A 152 -6.83 26.88 -3.94
C GLU A 152 -6.72 27.57 -5.32
N SER A 153 -6.02 26.95 -6.26
CA SER A 153 -5.85 27.48 -7.62
C SER A 153 -7.17 27.54 -8.37
N LEU A 154 -8.00 26.49 -8.28
CA LEU A 154 -9.34 26.44 -8.87
C LEU A 154 -10.28 27.43 -8.18
N GLY A 155 -10.22 27.55 -6.85
CA GLY A 155 -11.00 28.54 -6.10
C GLY A 155 -10.72 29.97 -6.55
N LYS A 156 -9.45 30.33 -6.73
CA LYS A 156 -9.05 31.64 -7.29
C LYS A 156 -9.57 31.85 -8.71
N LEU A 157 -9.53 30.82 -9.56
CA LEU A 157 -10.00 30.89 -10.94
C LEU A 157 -11.54 31.08 -11.03
N PHE A 158 -12.30 30.34 -10.21
CA PHE A 158 -13.76 30.45 -10.17
C PHE A 158 -14.24 31.78 -9.59
N ILE A 159 -13.58 32.31 -8.55
CA ILE A 159 -13.90 33.63 -7.98
C ILE A 159 -13.61 34.74 -8.99
N VAL A 160 -12.52 34.64 -9.76
CA VAL A 160 -12.20 35.59 -10.85
C VAL A 160 -13.23 35.53 -11.99
N SER A 161 -13.78 34.35 -12.30
CA SER A 161 -14.87 34.22 -13.30
C SER A 161 -16.24 34.70 -12.81
N SER A 162 -16.41 34.89 -11.50
CA SER A 162 -17.69 35.27 -10.86
C SER A 162 -17.82 36.78 -10.60
N GLN A 163 -16.78 37.57 -10.85
CA GLN A 163 -16.88 39.04 -10.86
C GLN A 163 -17.32 39.46 -12.27
N PRO A 164 -18.61 39.80 -12.51
CA PRO A 164 -18.98 40.41 -13.77
C PRO A 164 -18.21 41.73 -13.84
N SER A 165 -17.57 41.95 -14.99
CA SER A 165 -16.99 43.23 -15.38
C SER A 165 -17.94 44.37 -15.01
N GLN A 166 -17.70 45.08 -13.90
CA GLN A 166 -18.21 46.43 -13.74
C GLN A 166 -17.41 47.29 -14.71
N SER A 167 -17.88 47.30 -15.96
CA SER A 167 -17.65 48.39 -16.90
C SER A 167 -18.48 49.58 -16.43
N SER A 168 -17.84 50.65 -15.99
CA SER A 168 -18.11 52.06 -16.34
C SER A 168 -17.14 52.95 -15.56
#